data_AF-A0A7R9ZWM1-F1
#
_entry.id   AF-A0A7R9ZWM1-F1
#
_cell.length_a   1.000
_cell.length_b   1.000
_cell.length_c   1.000
_cell.angle_alpha   90.00
_cell.angle_beta   90.00
_cell.angle_gamma   90.00
#
_symmetry.space_group_name_H-M   'P 1'
#
loop_
_entity.id
_entity.type
_entity.pdbx_description
1 polymer ?
#
loop_
_entity_poly.entity_id
_entity_poly.type
_entity_poly.pdbx_seq_one_letter_code
_entity_poly.pdbx_strand_id
1 'polypeptide(L)'
;SGHLQKLRALYRGTPEDEVGFVDAVFCCLLRYQSVLRKGFQGACTSEVFAAIREVFGARFECFASPLNCRYSAMCSAFPDTDAVFGSLGSFFALSPRSGAFQLNPPFVDDVIVAMVHRLEELLDAADGRKDALIFVVIVCANEGSRPISQMPR
;
A
#
# COMPACT_ATOMS: atom_id res chain seq x y z
N SER A 1 -18.10 14.31 6.59
CA SER A 1 -17.46 13.02 6.94
C SER A 1 -15.96 13.17 6.83
N GLY A 2 -15.16 12.63 7.76
CA GLY A 2 -13.70 12.74 7.75
C GLY A 2 -13.04 12.09 6.52
N HIS A 3 -13.63 11.04 5.95
CA HIS A 3 -13.11 10.40 4.73
C HIS A 3 -13.22 11.30 3.49
N LEU A 4 -14.31 12.06 3.34
CA LEU A 4 -14.47 12.97 2.20
C LEU A 4 -13.47 14.13 2.27
N GLN A 5 -13.21 14.66 3.48
CA GLN A 5 -12.19 15.69 3.70
C GLN A 5 -10.79 15.16 3.37
N LYS A 6 -10.48 13.91 3.74
CA LYS A 6 -9.24 13.25 3.33
C LYS A 6 -9.12 13.14 1.82
N LEU A 7 -10.16 12.64 1.13
CA LEU A 7 -10.14 12.52 -0.33
C LEU A 7 -9.98 13.89 -1.00
N ARG A 8 -10.59 14.94 -0.43
CA ARG A 8 -10.41 16.31 -0.91
C ARG A 8 -8.96 16.79 -0.74
N ALA A 9 -8.31 16.50 0.38
CA ALA A 9 -6.91 16.83 0.61
C ALA A 9 -5.95 16.03 -0.29
N LEU A 10 -6.37 14.86 -0.77
CA LEU A 10 -5.61 14.02 -1.70
C LEU A 10 -5.83 14.38 -3.18
N TYR A 11 -6.95 15.04 -3.50
CA TYR A 11 -7.33 15.36 -4.87
C TYR A 11 -6.30 16.29 -5.52
N ARG A 12 -5.72 15.84 -6.64
CA ARG A 12 -4.68 16.56 -7.39
C ARG A 12 -5.23 17.49 -8.49
N GLY A 13 -6.55 17.60 -8.62
CA GLY A 13 -7.19 18.61 -9.46
C GLY A 13 -7.17 20.00 -8.81
N THR A 14 -7.74 21.00 -9.48
CA THR A 14 -7.81 22.36 -8.93
C THR A 14 -8.80 22.43 -7.75
N PRO A 15 -8.55 23.24 -6.70
CA PRO A 15 -9.43 23.34 -5.54
C PRO A 15 -10.89 23.71 -5.85
N GLU A 16 -11.10 24.46 -6.94
CA GLU A 16 -12.40 24.94 -7.41
C GLU A 16 -13.15 23.92 -8.28
N ASP A 17 -12.49 22.83 -8.68
CA ASP A 17 -13.07 21.79 -9.54
C ASP A 17 -13.93 20.82 -8.73
N GLU A 18 -15.11 21.29 -8.34
CA GLU A 18 -16.09 20.50 -7.59
C GLU A 18 -16.63 19.32 -8.41
N VAL A 19 -16.87 19.52 -9.72
CA VAL A 19 -17.45 18.48 -10.57
C VAL A 19 -16.45 17.35 -10.76
N GLY A 20 -15.20 17.65 -11.14
CA GLY A 20 -14.16 16.63 -11.29
C GLY A 20 -13.84 15.93 -9.97
N PHE A 21 -13.87 16.66 -8.84
CA PHE A 21 -13.72 16.04 -7.53
C PHE A 21 -14.83 15.02 -7.24
N VAL A 22 -16.09 15.40 -7.45
CA VAL A 22 -17.24 14.51 -7.20
C VAL A 22 -17.20 13.29 -8.12
N ASP A 23 -16.90 13.49 -9.42
CA ASP A 23 -16.79 12.39 -10.39
C ASP A 23 -15.65 11.43 -10.03
N ALA A 24 -14.49 11.95 -9.64
CA ALA A 24 -13.35 11.15 -9.20
C ALA A 24 -13.69 10.34 -7.93
N VAL A 25 -14.35 10.97 -6.94
CA VAL A 25 -14.78 10.29 -5.71
C VAL A 25 -15.79 9.19 -6.05
N PHE A 26 -16.75 9.48 -6.92
CA PHE A 26 -17.75 8.51 -7.37
C PHE A 26 -17.08 7.30 -8.05
N CYS A 27 -16.16 7.53 -8.98
CA CYS A 27 -15.46 6.47 -9.70
C CYS A 27 -14.60 5.61 -8.76
N CYS A 28 -13.85 6.23 -7.84
CA CYS A 28 -13.05 5.51 -6.84
C CYS A 28 -13.95 4.65 -5.94
N LEU A 29 -15.03 5.22 -5.39
CA LEU A 29 -15.96 4.47 -4.54
C LEU A 29 -16.63 3.32 -5.29
N LEU A 30 -17.12 3.56 -6.50
CA LEU A 30 -17.76 2.53 -7.33
C LEU A 30 -16.78 1.40 -7.65
N ARG A 31 -15.53 1.72 -8.02
CA ARG A 31 -14.49 0.73 -8.29
C ARG A 31 -14.24 -0.15 -7.08
N TYR A 32 -13.98 0.44 -5.92
CA TYR A 32 -13.70 -0.31 -4.69
C TYR A 32 -14.92 -1.11 -4.22
N GLN A 33 -16.14 -0.58 -4.35
CA GLN A 33 -17.36 -1.34 -4.03
C GLN A 33 -17.61 -2.52 -4.98
N SER A 34 -17.22 -2.40 -6.26
CA SER A 34 -17.42 -3.45 -7.25
C SER A 34 -16.45 -4.63 -7.11
N VAL A 35 -15.22 -4.38 -6.64
CA VAL A 35 -14.16 -5.40 -6.55
C VAL A 35 -13.94 -5.90 -5.13
N LEU A 36 -14.01 -5.03 -4.12
CA LEU A 36 -13.60 -5.34 -2.75
C LEU A 36 -14.81 -5.46 -1.83
N ARG A 37 -15.08 -6.70 -1.41
CA ARG A 37 -15.82 -7.00 -0.17
C ARG A 37 -14.97 -6.55 1.04
N LYS A 38 -15.57 -6.41 2.23
CA LYS A 38 -14.83 -6.00 3.44
C LYS A 38 -13.78 -7.07 3.83
N GLY A 39 -12.64 -6.66 4.40
CA GLY A 39 -11.73 -7.55 5.14
C GLY A 39 -10.50 -8.08 4.40
N PHE A 40 -10.03 -7.44 3.33
CA PHE A 40 -8.88 -7.94 2.57
C PHE A 40 -7.50 -7.61 3.16
N GLN A 41 -7.36 -6.65 4.07
CA GLN A 41 -6.06 -6.24 4.61
C GLN A 41 -6.11 -6.13 6.13
N GLY A 42 -4.94 -6.22 6.78
CA GLY A 42 -4.83 -6.02 8.22
C GLY A 42 -5.12 -4.56 8.57
N ALA A 43 -6.01 -4.28 9.51
CA ALA A 43 -6.18 -2.91 9.99
C ALA A 43 -4.96 -2.51 10.83
N CYS A 44 -4.26 -1.46 10.42
CA CYS A 44 -3.15 -0.89 11.18
C CYS A 44 -3.59 0.45 11.80
N THR A 45 -3.31 0.62 13.09
CA THR A 45 -3.66 1.85 13.80
C THR A 45 -2.62 2.95 13.55
N SER A 46 -2.94 4.19 13.93
CA SER A 46 -2.02 5.33 13.80
C SER A 46 -0.69 5.09 14.55
N GLU A 47 -0.75 4.36 15.66
CA GLU A 47 0.38 4.02 16.52
C GLU A 47 1.31 3.02 15.82
N VAL A 48 0.76 2.04 15.10
CA VAL A 48 1.56 1.11 14.28
C VAL A 48 2.31 1.87 13.20
N PHE A 49 1.63 2.76 12.46
CA PHE A 49 2.30 3.60 11.46
C PHE A 49 3.36 4.53 12.08
N ALA A 50 3.09 5.08 13.28
CA ALA A 50 4.06 5.92 13.98
C ALA A 50 5.31 5.13 14.36
N ALA A 51 5.16 3.94 14.94
CA ALA A 51 6.27 3.06 15.29
C ALA A 51 7.09 2.64 14.08
N ILE A 52 6.43 2.24 12.98
CA ILE A 52 7.10 1.87 11.72
C ILE A 52 7.94 3.04 11.18
N ARG A 53 7.37 4.24 11.20
CA ARG A 53 8.05 5.47 10.77
C ARG A 53 9.24 5.82 11.67
N GLU A 54 9.09 5.67 12.98
CA GLU A 54 10.12 6.05 13.96
C GLU A 54 11.29 5.06 13.97
N VAL A 55 11.01 3.76 13.85
CA VAL A 55 12.03 2.71 13.89
C VAL A 55 12.72 2.52 12.54
N PHE A 56 11.95 2.50 11.45
CA PHE A 56 12.47 2.15 10.11
C PHE A 56 12.51 3.31 9.13
N GLY A 57 11.89 4.45 9.47
CA GLY A 57 11.79 5.59 8.55
C GLY A 57 10.78 5.41 7.41
N ALA A 58 10.00 4.32 7.39
CA ALA A 58 9.06 4.05 6.31
C ALA A 58 7.88 5.04 6.32
N ARG A 59 7.64 5.68 5.18
CA ARG A 59 6.60 6.70 4.96
C ARG A 59 5.82 6.50 3.67
N PHE A 60 5.82 5.28 3.16
CA PHE A 60 5.20 4.92 1.91
C PHE A 60 4.50 3.57 2.04
N GLU A 61 3.25 3.51 1.61
CA GLU A 61 2.44 2.29 1.61
C GLU A 61 2.44 1.68 0.21
N CYS A 62 2.93 0.45 0.08
CA CYS A 62 2.97 -0.28 -1.19
C CYS A 62 1.62 -0.93 -1.57
N PHE A 63 0.72 -1.12 -0.60
CA PHE A 63 -0.59 -1.73 -0.83
C PHE A 63 -1.66 -0.93 -0.09
N ALA A 64 -2.13 0.16 -0.70
CA ALA A 64 -3.17 1.01 -0.12
C ALA A 64 -4.23 1.41 -1.17
N SER A 65 -5.11 2.30 -0.75
CA SER A 65 -6.14 2.95 -1.55
C SER A 65 -6.28 4.39 -1.10
N PRO A 66 -6.86 5.27 -1.92
CA PRO A 66 -7.27 6.62 -1.48
C PRO A 66 -8.12 6.59 -0.20
N LEU A 67 -8.90 5.52 -0.02
CA LEU A 67 -9.81 5.35 1.10
C LEU A 67 -9.07 5.07 2.42
N ASN A 68 -8.04 4.22 2.41
CA ASN A 68 -7.37 3.74 3.63
C ASN A 68 -5.94 4.27 3.85
N CYS A 69 -5.31 4.92 2.85
CA CYS A 69 -3.92 5.37 2.99
C CYS A 69 -3.68 6.31 4.18
N ARG A 70 -2.49 6.22 4.76
CA ARG A 70 -1.96 7.15 5.74
C ARG A 70 -1.23 8.32 5.08
N TYR A 71 -0.53 8.05 3.98
CA TYR A 71 0.30 9.05 3.29
C TYR A 71 -0.36 9.53 1.98
N SER A 72 0.07 10.69 1.48
CA SER A 72 -0.45 11.30 0.25
C SER A 72 0.12 10.71 -1.04
N ALA A 73 1.15 9.88 -0.92
CA ALA A 73 1.70 9.08 -2.00
C ALA A 73 1.75 7.61 -1.55
N MET A 74 1.21 6.73 -2.39
CA MET A 74 1.10 5.30 -2.12
C MET A 74 1.03 4.52 -3.43
N CYS A 75 1.25 3.22 -3.37
CA CYS A 75 0.82 2.33 -4.44
C CYS A 75 -0.61 1.85 -4.18
N SER A 76 -1.37 1.64 -5.26
CA SER A 76 -2.75 1.15 -5.20
C SER A 76 -3.08 0.23 -6.36
N ALA A 77 -4.22 -0.47 -6.25
CA ALA A 77 -4.64 -1.46 -7.22
C ALA A 77 -5.22 -0.86 -8.52
N PHE A 78 -5.78 0.35 -8.47
CA PHE A 78 -6.53 0.95 -9.59
C PHE A 78 -5.97 2.32 -9.96
N PRO A 79 -4.84 2.39 -10.67
CA PRO A 79 -4.20 3.67 -10.99
C PRO A 79 -5.12 4.61 -11.78
N ASP A 80 -6.01 4.05 -12.60
CA ASP A 80 -6.98 4.80 -13.41
C ASP A 80 -7.97 5.62 -12.57
N THR A 81 -8.35 5.15 -11.38
CA THR A 81 -9.23 5.89 -10.45
C THR A 81 -8.47 6.56 -9.31
N ASP A 82 -7.28 6.05 -8.95
CA ASP A 82 -6.61 6.42 -7.72
C ASP A 82 -5.46 7.42 -7.92
N ALA A 83 -4.93 7.57 -9.14
CA ALA A 83 -3.81 8.46 -9.43
C ALA A 83 -4.12 9.93 -9.08
N VAL A 84 -5.37 10.34 -9.30
CA VAL A 84 -5.86 11.68 -8.94
C VAL A 84 -5.90 11.91 -7.43
N PHE A 85 -5.86 10.84 -6.62
CA PHE A 85 -5.85 10.90 -5.16
C PHE A 85 -4.51 10.49 -4.54
N GLY A 86 -3.42 10.47 -5.30
CA GLY A 86 -2.10 10.20 -4.72
C GLY A 86 -1.43 8.91 -5.18
N SER A 87 -2.14 8.01 -5.86
CA SER A 87 -1.55 6.74 -6.30
C SER A 87 -0.38 6.96 -7.25
N LEU A 88 0.69 6.19 -7.06
CA LEU A 88 1.84 6.07 -7.95
C LEU A 88 1.78 4.78 -8.79
N GLY A 89 0.63 4.09 -8.78
CA GLY A 89 0.43 2.86 -9.52
C GLY A 89 0.60 1.60 -8.67
N SER A 90 0.76 0.46 -9.34
CA SER A 90 0.92 -0.84 -8.69
C SER A 90 2.32 -1.01 -8.07
N PHE A 91 2.39 -1.62 -6.88
CA PHE A 91 3.68 -2.00 -6.26
C PHE A 91 4.53 -2.88 -7.17
N PHE A 92 3.91 -3.76 -7.95
CA PHE A 92 4.62 -4.66 -8.86
C PHE A 92 5.37 -3.92 -9.98
N ALA A 93 5.00 -2.67 -10.26
CA ALA A 93 5.71 -1.81 -11.21
C ALA A 93 6.72 -0.86 -10.52
N LEU A 94 6.72 -0.78 -9.19
CA LEU A 94 7.62 0.10 -8.44
C LEU A 94 9.05 -0.44 -8.51
N SER A 95 10.03 0.44 -8.72
CA SER A 95 11.46 0.09 -8.78
C SER A 95 12.28 1.01 -7.88
N PRO A 96 12.08 0.97 -6.54
CA PRO A 96 12.82 1.82 -5.62
C PRO A 96 14.31 1.40 -5.60
N ARG A 97 15.21 2.37 -5.60
CA ARG A 97 16.65 2.10 -5.45
C ARG A 97 17.03 1.89 -3.98
N SER A 98 16.48 2.72 -3.11
CA SER A 98 16.72 2.74 -1.66
C SER A 98 15.50 3.27 -0.91
N GLY A 99 15.52 3.19 0.41
CA GLY A 99 14.48 3.71 1.30
C GLY A 99 13.79 2.62 2.11
N ALA A 100 12.75 3.02 2.85
CA ALA A 100 11.97 2.13 3.69
C ALA A 100 10.49 2.20 3.30
N PHE A 101 9.87 1.04 3.11
CA PHE A 101 8.53 0.91 2.58
C PHE A 101 7.70 -0.04 3.44
N GLN A 102 6.42 0.27 3.60
CA GLN A 102 5.47 -0.55 4.35
C GLN A 102 4.58 -1.30 3.35
N LEU A 103 4.36 -2.59 3.59
CA LEU A 103 3.51 -3.44 2.76
C LEU A 103 2.48 -4.14 3.64
N ASN A 104 1.22 -4.04 3.25
CA ASN A 104 0.09 -4.76 3.85
C ASN A 104 -0.74 -5.29 2.68
N PRO A 105 -0.25 -6.35 1.99
CA PRO A 105 -0.93 -6.86 0.81
C PRO A 105 -2.33 -7.37 1.18
N PRO A 106 -3.26 -7.43 0.22
CA PRO A 106 -4.50 -8.14 0.46
C PRO A 106 -4.23 -9.62 0.79
N PHE A 107 -5.08 -10.24 1.61
CA PHE A 107 -5.04 -11.66 1.98
C PHE A 107 -5.52 -12.55 0.82
N VAL A 108 -4.80 -12.46 -0.29
CA VAL A 108 -4.97 -13.24 -1.51
C VAL A 108 -3.63 -13.89 -1.77
N ASP A 109 -3.58 -15.22 -1.66
CA ASP A 109 -2.33 -15.99 -1.70
C ASP A 109 -1.48 -15.65 -2.93
N ASP A 110 -2.08 -15.59 -4.11
CA ASP A 110 -1.36 -15.24 -5.35
C ASP A 110 -0.73 -13.84 -5.28
N VAL A 111 -1.39 -12.87 -4.64
CA VAL A 111 -0.85 -11.51 -4.46
C VAL A 111 0.29 -11.50 -3.45
N ILE A 112 0.19 -12.29 -2.38
CA ILE A 112 1.25 -12.42 -1.37
C ILE A 112 2.47 -13.10 -1.99
N VAL A 113 2.29 -14.20 -2.74
CA VAL A 113 3.38 -14.90 -3.45
C VAL A 113 4.06 -13.98 -4.45
N ALA A 114 3.28 -13.27 -5.28
CA ALA A 114 3.83 -12.30 -6.22
C ALA A 114 4.58 -11.16 -5.50
N MET A 115 4.10 -10.72 -4.34
CA MET A 115 4.78 -9.70 -3.53
C MET A 115 6.14 -10.22 -3.05
N VAL A 116 6.22 -11.44 -2.54
CA VAL A 116 7.47 -12.05 -2.07
C VAL A 116 8.50 -12.10 -3.20
N HIS A 117 8.13 -12.62 -4.37
CA HIS A 117 9.03 -12.65 -5.52
C HIS A 117 9.52 -11.25 -5.91
N ARG A 118 8.62 -10.27 -5.92
CA ARG A 118 9.00 -8.88 -6.23
C ARG A 118 9.94 -8.28 -5.18
N LEU A 119 9.75 -8.61 -3.90
CA LEU A 119 10.65 -8.17 -2.83
C LEU A 119 12.04 -8.77 -2.98
N GLU A 120 12.14 -10.07 -3.29
CA GLU A 120 13.41 -10.76 -3.57
C GLU A 120 14.17 -10.07 -4.72
N GLU A 121 13.50 -9.84 -5.86
CA GLU A 121 14.10 -9.13 -7.00
C GLU A 121 14.64 -7.74 -6.63
N LEU A 122 13.88 -6.97 -5.85
CA LEU A 122 14.25 -5.62 -5.45
C LEU A 122 15.42 -5.61 -4.46
N LEU A 123 15.41 -6.55 -3.50
CA LEU A 123 16.47 -6.70 -2.51
C LEU A 123 17.77 -7.21 -3.14
N ASP A 124 17.73 -8.21 -4.03
CA ASP A 124 18.91 -8.68 -4.75
C ASP A 124 19.55 -7.57 -5.58
N ALA A 125 18.70 -6.79 -6.26
CA ALA A 125 19.17 -5.66 -7.04
C ALA A 125 19.78 -4.56 -6.15
N ALA A 126 19.20 -4.30 -4.96
CA ALA A 126 19.74 -3.35 -4.00
C ALA A 126 21.08 -3.82 -3.40
N ASP A 127 21.21 -5.11 -3.07
CA ASP A 127 22.45 -5.70 -2.56
C ASP A 127 23.58 -5.59 -3.58
N GLY A 128 23.30 -5.92 -4.85
CA GLY A 128 24.26 -5.75 -5.95
C GLY A 128 24.73 -4.30 -6.14
N ARG A 129 23.93 -3.32 -5.74
CA ARG A 129 24.27 -1.88 -5.77
C ARG A 129 24.79 -1.34 -4.43
N LYS A 130 24.71 -2.12 -3.36
CA LYS A 130 24.95 -1.70 -1.96
C LYS A 130 24.03 -0.56 -1.49
N ASP A 131 22.80 -0.54 -2.00
CA ASP A 131 21.78 0.42 -1.58
C ASP A 131 21.06 -0.03 -0.30
N ALA A 132 20.74 0.91 0.58
CA ALA A 132 19.93 0.62 1.77
C ALA A 132 18.44 0.56 1.41
N LEU A 133 17.86 -0.65 1.41
CA LEU A 133 16.45 -0.90 1.10
C LEU A 133 15.80 -1.75 2.19
N ILE A 134 14.67 -1.27 2.72
CA ILE A 134 13.94 -1.90 3.83
C ILE A 134 12.47 -2.07 3.44
N PHE A 135 11.93 -3.25 3.72
CA PHE A 135 10.52 -3.56 3.54
C PHE A 135 9.92 -4.07 4.87
N VAL A 136 8.92 -3.36 5.38
CA VAL A 136 8.17 -3.74 6.58
C VAL A 136 6.85 -4.37 6.14
N VAL A 137 6.79 -5.70 6.19
CA VAL A 137 5.64 -6.47 5.70
C VAL A 137 4.71 -6.84 6.86
N ILE A 138 3.42 -6.53 6.69
CA ILE A 138 2.34 -6.86 7.62
C ILE A 138 1.46 -7.89 6.93
N VAL A 139 1.47 -9.12 7.43
CA VAL A 139 0.65 -10.22 6.94
C VAL A 139 -0.03 -10.92 8.12
N CYS A 140 -1.26 -11.37 7.94
CA CYS A 140 -1.90 -12.23 8.93
C CYS A 140 -1.29 -13.63 8.85
N ALA A 141 -0.91 -14.19 10.00
CA ALA A 141 -0.52 -15.59 10.07
C ALA A 141 -1.77 -16.46 9.95
N ASN A 142 -1.83 -17.32 8.94
CA ASN A 142 -2.82 -18.39 8.92
C ASN A 142 -2.47 -19.37 10.05
N GLU A 143 -3.47 -19.82 10.82
CA GLU A 143 -3.30 -20.70 12.00
C GLU A 143 -2.65 -22.06 11.70
N GLY A 144 -2.38 -22.39 10.43
CA GLY A 144 -1.60 -23.56 10.01
C GLY A 144 -0.09 -23.34 9.87
N SER A 145 0.40 -22.10 10.05
CA SER A 145 1.81 -21.77 9.89
C SER A 145 2.57 -22.09 11.17
N ARG A 146 3.32 -23.21 11.19
CA ARG A 146 4.24 -23.47 12.30
C ARG A 146 5.19 -22.28 12.46
N PRO A 147 5.50 -21.83 13.69
CA PRO A 147 6.50 -20.79 13.89
C PRO A 147 7.81 -21.16 13.20
N ILE A 148 8.53 -20.17 12.67
CA ILE A 148 9.79 -20.36 11.91
C ILE A 148 10.81 -21.22 12.69
N SER A 149 10.72 -21.24 14.02
CA SER A 149 11.50 -22.13 14.89
C SER A 149 11.23 -23.64 14.71
N GLN A 150 10.23 -24.03 13.92
CA GLN A 150 9.76 -25.40 13.74
C GLN A 150 9.75 -25.87 12.26
N MET A 151 10.32 -25.10 11.33
CA MET A 151 10.55 -25.59 9.96
C MET A 151 11.85 -26.40 9.90
N PRO A 152 11.90 -27.53 9.16
CA PRO A 152 13.14 -28.29 8.98
C PRO A 152 14.16 -27.43 8.22
N ARG A 153 15.42 -27.50 8.65
CA ARG A 153 16.54 -26.79 8.03
C ARG A 153 16.86 -27.33 6.65
#